data_AF-A0A951H0F8-F1
#
_entry.id   AF-A0A951H0F8-F1
#
_cell.length_a   1.000
_cell.length_b   1.000
_cell.length_c   1.000
_cell.angle_alpha   90.00
_cell.angle_beta   90.00
_cell.angle_gamma   90.00
#
_symmetry.space_group_name_H-M   'P 1'
#
loop_
_entity.id
_entity.type
_entity.pdbx_description
1 polymer ?
#
loop_
_entity_poly.entity_id
_entity_poly.type
_entity_poly.pdbx_seq_one_letter_code
_entity_poly.pdbx_strand_id
1 'polypeptide(L)'
;MEIIAAAALIAVGIVAAALVYGRVHGTRAAAPSTGAATVAALDAGLPERTAALARREEALARRESELQRERESASADRRELQRELERVSGLSVARAKQLLLKEVEDQAKHDAARRIRQIEEETKREADRRVRNILSVCMQRLAAGHAAETTVSVVQLSTDDMKGRIIGREGRNIRALENLTGVDFIIDDTPGAVVLSGFDGVRRE
;
A
#
# COMPACT_ATOMS: atom_id res chain seq x y z
N MET A 1 -32.15 18.59 -0.19
CA MET A 1 -32.59 19.92 0.31
C MET A 1 -32.29 21.05 -0.69
N GLU A 2 -31.23 20.96 -1.49
CA GLU A 2 -30.86 22.05 -2.42
C GLU A 2 -31.84 22.31 -3.58
N ILE A 3 -32.49 21.26 -4.12
CA ILE A 3 -33.44 21.41 -5.26
C ILE A 3 -34.71 22.19 -4.84
N ILE A 4 -35.18 21.99 -3.61
CA ILE A 4 -36.37 22.68 -3.09
C ILE A 4 -36.07 24.16 -2.82
N ALA A 5 -34.86 24.46 -2.32
CA ALA A 5 -34.41 25.84 -2.13
C ALA A 5 -34.25 26.60 -3.46
N ALA A 6 -33.74 25.93 -4.50
CA ALA A 6 -33.62 26.52 -5.85
C ALA A 6 -34.99 26.83 -6.47
N ALA A 7 -35.99 25.95 -6.32
CA ALA A 7 -37.34 26.16 -6.85
C ALA A 7 -38.05 27.35 -6.18
N ALA A 8 -37.86 27.55 -4.86
CA ALA A 8 -38.46 28.67 -4.14
C ALA A 8 -37.89 30.03 -4.57
N LEU A 9 -36.58 30.11 -4.85
CA LEU A 9 -35.93 31.34 -5.33
C LEU A 9 -36.43 31.78 -6.72
N ILE A 10 -36.67 30.81 -7.62
CA ILE A 10 -37.20 31.09 -8.96
C ILE A 10 -38.64 31.61 -8.88
N ALA A 11 -39.47 31.02 -8.02
CA ALA A 11 -40.85 31.46 -7.83
C ALA A 11 -40.94 32.89 -7.28
N VAL A 12 -40.11 33.24 -6.28
CA VAL A 12 -40.06 34.61 -5.73
C VAL A 12 -39.55 35.61 -6.76
N GLY A 13 -38.54 35.23 -7.57
CA GLY A 13 -38.01 36.08 -8.64
C GLY A 13 -39.06 36.44 -9.71
N ILE A 14 -39.90 35.48 -10.11
CA ILE A 14 -40.96 35.71 -11.11
C ILE A 14 -42.04 36.65 -10.56
N VAL A 15 -42.44 36.47 -9.29
CA VAL A 15 -43.46 37.32 -8.65
C VAL A 15 -42.94 38.75 -8.44
N ALA A 16 -41.68 38.92 -8.01
CA ALA A 16 -41.05 40.22 -7.88
C ALA A 16 -40.91 40.93 -9.24
N ALA A 17 -40.52 40.20 -10.29
CA ALA A 17 -40.43 40.75 -11.65
C ALA A 17 -41.80 41.21 -12.17
N ALA A 18 -42.88 40.44 -11.93
CA ALA A 18 -44.23 40.82 -12.32
C ALA A 18 -44.73 42.08 -11.59
N LEU A 19 -44.43 42.21 -10.29
CA LEU A 19 -44.78 43.38 -9.48
C LEU A 19 -44.01 44.64 -9.88
N VAL A 20 -42.72 44.51 -10.21
CA VAL A 20 -41.90 45.62 -10.69
C VAL A 20 -42.32 46.03 -12.09
N TYR A 21 -42.62 45.07 -12.97
CA TYR A 21 -43.08 45.35 -14.33
C TYR A 21 -44.43 46.08 -14.33
N GLY A 22 -45.35 45.66 -13.45
CA GLY A 22 -46.66 46.31 -13.27
C GLY A 22 -46.58 47.73 -12.69
N ARG A 23 -45.57 48.04 -11.86
CA ARG A 23 -45.37 49.40 -11.33
C ARG A 23 -44.68 50.34 -12.31
N VAL A 24 -43.79 49.85 -13.17
CA VAL A 24 -43.05 50.70 -14.12
C VAL A 24 -43.88 51.06 -15.36
N HIS A 25 -44.92 50.29 -15.68
CA HIS A 25 -45.76 50.52 -16.88
C HIS A 25 -47.16 51.08 -16.57
N GLY A 26 -47.46 51.40 -15.31
CA GLY A 26 -48.69 52.07 -14.93
C GLY A 26 -48.55 53.59 -15.00
N THR A 27 -49.22 54.19 -15.99
CA THR A 27 -49.55 55.61 -16.21
C THR A 27 -48.74 56.34 -17.30
N ARG A 28 -49.29 56.34 -18.51
CA ARG A 28 -49.19 57.51 -19.41
C ARG A 28 -50.37 57.53 -20.39
N ALA A 29 -51.06 58.66 -20.41
CA ALA A 29 -52.24 58.92 -21.23
C ALA A 29 -51.87 59.32 -22.68
N ALA A 30 -52.75 58.89 -23.60
CA ALA A 30 -53.12 59.47 -24.90
C ALA A 30 -52.08 59.59 -26.05
N ALA A 31 -52.25 58.73 -27.06
CA ALA A 31 -52.30 59.08 -28.49
C ALA A 31 -53.04 57.96 -29.28
N PRO A 32 -53.98 58.23 -30.19
CA PRO A 32 -54.74 57.20 -30.89
C PRO A 32 -54.05 56.76 -32.20
N SER A 33 -54.42 55.57 -32.67
CA SER A 33 -54.14 54.97 -33.99
C SER A 33 -52.83 54.17 -34.19
N THR A 34 -52.64 53.07 -33.43
CA THR A 34 -52.04 51.81 -33.96
C THR A 34 -52.05 50.63 -32.98
N GLY A 35 -52.29 50.84 -31.67
CA GLY A 35 -52.23 49.78 -30.66
C GLY A 35 -53.50 48.92 -30.48
N ALA A 36 -54.67 49.36 -30.98
CA ALA A 36 -55.92 48.60 -30.82
C ALA A 36 -55.94 47.33 -31.68
N ALA A 37 -55.27 47.33 -32.84
CA ALA A 37 -55.19 46.18 -33.72
C ALA A 37 -54.26 45.08 -33.17
N THR A 38 -53.23 45.43 -32.40
CA THR A 38 -52.31 44.44 -31.82
C THR A 38 -52.88 43.80 -30.55
N VAL A 39 -53.58 44.55 -29.70
CA VAL A 39 -54.25 44.01 -28.50
C VAL A 39 -55.44 43.13 -28.89
N ALA A 40 -56.28 43.55 -29.86
CA ALA A 40 -57.39 42.73 -30.34
C ALA A 40 -56.91 41.44 -31.04
N ALA A 41 -55.79 41.48 -31.78
CA ALA A 41 -55.19 40.30 -32.39
C ALA A 41 -54.56 39.35 -31.35
N LEU A 42 -53.99 39.87 -30.26
CA LEU A 42 -53.51 39.08 -29.14
C LEU A 42 -54.65 38.43 -28.36
N ASP A 43 -55.74 39.16 -28.11
CA ASP A 43 -56.95 38.65 -27.44
C ASP A 43 -57.68 37.56 -28.26
N ALA A 44 -57.66 37.65 -29.59
CA ALA A 44 -58.25 36.64 -30.46
C ALA A 44 -57.46 35.31 -30.48
N GLY A 45 -56.13 35.35 -30.30
CA GLY A 45 -55.27 34.15 -30.32
C GLY A 45 -55.03 33.50 -28.94
N LEU A 46 -55.32 34.22 -27.84
CA LEU A 46 -55.27 33.70 -26.48
C LEU A 46 -56.15 32.46 -26.24
N PRO A 47 -57.43 32.39 -26.66
CA PRO A 47 -58.27 31.22 -26.43
C PRO A 47 -57.77 29.96 -27.16
N GLU A 48 -57.16 30.11 -28.33
CA GLU A 48 -56.58 28.98 -29.07
C GLU A 48 -55.32 28.45 -28.37
N ARG A 49 -54.48 29.35 -27.85
CA ARG A 49 -53.30 28.99 -27.06
C ARG A 49 -53.66 28.34 -25.73
N THR A 50 -54.68 28.84 -25.02
CA THR A 50 -55.13 28.22 -23.75
C THR A 50 -55.75 26.85 -24.01
N ALA A 51 -56.52 26.67 -25.10
CA ALA A 51 -57.03 25.36 -25.50
C ALA A 51 -55.90 24.39 -25.89
N ALA A 52 -54.86 24.86 -26.58
CA ALA A 52 -53.70 24.05 -26.93
C ALA A 52 -52.87 23.65 -25.69
N LEU A 53 -52.73 24.55 -24.71
CA LEU A 53 -52.07 24.27 -23.43
C LEU A 53 -52.87 23.28 -22.60
N ALA A 54 -54.20 23.44 -22.47
CA ALA A 54 -55.06 22.52 -21.76
C ALA A 54 -54.99 21.09 -22.34
N ARG A 55 -55.01 20.96 -23.68
CA ARG A 55 -54.82 19.65 -24.35
C ARG A 55 -53.46 19.02 -24.07
N ARG A 56 -52.40 19.83 -23.98
CA ARG A 56 -51.06 19.34 -23.62
C ARG A 56 -50.99 18.92 -22.16
N GLU A 57 -51.59 19.68 -21.25
CA GLU A 57 -51.65 19.33 -19.83
C GLU A 57 -52.42 18.01 -19.60
N GLU A 58 -53.56 17.83 -20.26
CA GLU A 58 -54.29 16.56 -20.21
C GLU A 58 -53.47 15.39 -20.78
N ALA A 59 -52.76 15.59 -21.89
CA ALA A 59 -51.90 14.56 -22.47
C ALA A 59 -50.70 14.22 -21.57
N LEU A 60 -50.12 15.22 -20.90
CA LEU A 60 -49.04 15.02 -19.94
C LEU A 60 -49.56 14.28 -18.69
N ALA A 61 -50.70 14.68 -18.14
CA ALA A 61 -51.31 14.00 -17.00
C ALA A 61 -51.62 12.53 -17.27
N ARG A 62 -52.10 12.20 -18.49
CA ARG A 62 -52.30 10.80 -18.92
C ARG A 62 -50.99 10.02 -18.96
N ARG A 63 -49.96 10.58 -19.59
CA ARG A 63 -48.62 9.94 -19.66
C ARG A 63 -48.00 9.76 -18.29
N GLU A 64 -48.15 10.72 -17.38
CA GLU A 64 -47.68 10.61 -16.01
C GLU A 64 -48.40 9.47 -15.28
N SER A 65 -49.72 9.35 -15.44
CA SER A 65 -50.47 8.24 -14.86
C SER A 65 -50.06 6.89 -15.45
N GLU A 66 -49.79 6.80 -16.75
CA GLU A 66 -49.34 5.57 -17.41
C GLU A 66 -47.95 5.16 -16.91
N LEU A 67 -47.00 6.10 -16.88
CA LEU A 67 -45.65 5.89 -16.35
C LEU A 67 -45.68 5.47 -14.88
N GLN A 68 -46.57 6.04 -14.08
CA GLN A 68 -46.71 5.67 -12.68
C GLN A 68 -47.19 4.21 -12.54
N ARG A 69 -48.18 3.80 -13.34
CA ARG A 69 -48.66 2.41 -13.36
C ARG A 69 -47.58 1.43 -13.83
N GLU A 70 -46.83 1.77 -14.87
CA GLU A 70 -45.71 0.94 -15.34
C GLU A 70 -44.64 0.78 -14.28
N ARG A 71 -44.29 1.86 -13.57
CA ARG A 71 -43.33 1.80 -12.46
C ARG A 71 -43.81 0.92 -11.32
N GLU A 72 -45.09 1.00 -10.98
CA GLU A 72 -45.70 0.17 -9.96
C GLU A 72 -45.66 -1.31 -10.36
N SER A 73 -46.06 -1.63 -11.60
CA SER A 73 -45.99 -2.99 -12.16
C SER A 73 -44.56 -3.53 -12.15
N ALA A 74 -43.60 -2.78 -12.69
CA ALA A 74 -42.20 -3.19 -12.71
C ALA A 74 -41.64 -3.41 -11.29
N SER A 75 -42.09 -2.61 -10.31
CA SER A 75 -41.71 -2.79 -8.91
C SER A 75 -42.32 -4.05 -8.28
N ALA A 76 -43.51 -4.46 -8.72
CA ALA A 76 -44.18 -5.67 -8.28
C ALA A 76 -43.50 -6.91 -8.87
N ASP A 77 -43.26 -6.91 -10.18
CA ASP A 77 -42.56 -7.98 -10.91
C ASP A 77 -41.17 -8.22 -10.32
N ARG A 78 -40.43 -7.13 -10.01
CA ARG A 78 -39.11 -7.24 -9.38
C ARG A 78 -39.17 -7.89 -7.99
N ARG A 79 -40.20 -7.61 -7.19
CA ARG A 79 -40.39 -8.25 -5.88
C ARG A 79 -40.75 -9.72 -6.03
N GLU A 80 -41.54 -10.07 -7.03
CA GLU A 80 -41.89 -11.44 -7.32
C GLU A 80 -40.69 -12.26 -7.77
N LEU A 81 -39.92 -11.77 -8.75
CA LEU A 81 -38.64 -12.33 -9.16
C LEU A 81 -37.69 -12.53 -7.97
N GLN A 82 -37.59 -11.54 -7.08
CA GLN A 82 -36.75 -11.66 -5.89
C GLN A 82 -37.24 -12.79 -4.96
N ARG A 83 -38.54 -12.89 -4.71
CA ARG A 83 -39.11 -13.98 -3.88
C ARG A 83 -38.89 -15.34 -4.52
N GLU A 84 -39.06 -15.47 -5.84
CA GLU A 84 -38.80 -16.72 -6.54
C GLU A 84 -37.32 -17.10 -6.49
N LEU A 85 -36.41 -16.15 -6.68
CA LEU A 85 -34.97 -16.37 -6.52
C LEU A 85 -34.62 -16.80 -5.11
N GLU A 86 -35.19 -16.17 -4.08
CA GLU A 86 -35.00 -16.57 -2.68
C GLU A 86 -35.54 -17.98 -2.41
N ARG A 87 -36.69 -18.34 -3.02
CA ARG A 87 -37.28 -19.68 -2.91
C ARG A 87 -36.44 -20.75 -3.60
N VAL A 88 -35.99 -20.51 -4.83
CA VAL A 88 -35.22 -21.46 -5.64
C VAL A 88 -33.80 -21.63 -5.09
N SER A 89 -33.15 -20.55 -4.69
CA SER A 89 -31.81 -20.61 -4.09
C SER A 89 -31.81 -21.12 -2.65
N GLY A 90 -32.97 -21.15 -1.99
CA GLY A 90 -33.10 -21.48 -0.56
C GLY A 90 -32.36 -20.49 0.36
N LEU A 91 -31.93 -19.35 -0.17
CA LEU A 91 -31.13 -18.34 0.51
C LEU A 91 -31.78 -16.97 0.33
N SER A 92 -31.88 -16.21 1.41
CA SER A 92 -32.21 -14.79 1.28
C SER A 92 -31.08 -14.04 0.60
N VAL A 93 -31.39 -12.95 -0.10
CA VAL A 93 -30.37 -12.10 -0.76
C VAL A 93 -29.29 -11.64 0.23
N ALA A 94 -29.68 -11.30 1.46
CA ALA A 94 -28.75 -10.93 2.51
C ALA A 94 -27.81 -12.07 2.90
N ARG A 95 -28.34 -13.31 2.98
CA ARG A 95 -27.54 -14.48 3.33
C ARG A 95 -26.57 -14.87 2.23
N ALA A 96 -27.00 -14.82 0.97
CA ALA A 96 -26.14 -15.07 -0.19
C ALA A 96 -24.97 -14.07 -0.23
N LYS A 97 -25.24 -12.78 0.01
CA LYS A 97 -24.21 -11.74 0.09
C LYS A 97 -23.21 -12.00 1.22
N GLN A 98 -23.69 -12.37 2.41
CA GLN A 98 -22.81 -12.72 3.54
C GLN A 98 -21.92 -13.92 3.25
N LEU A 99 -22.47 -14.97 2.63
CA LEU A 99 -21.70 -16.16 2.27
C LEU A 99 -20.61 -15.84 1.25
N LEU A 100 -20.94 -15.07 0.22
CA LEU A 100 -19.96 -14.62 -0.78
C LEU A 100 -18.84 -13.80 -0.14
N LEU A 101 -19.19 -12.83 0.71
CA LEU A 101 -18.20 -12.01 1.41
C LEU A 101 -17.29 -12.86 2.30
N LYS A 102 -17.88 -13.81 3.04
CA LYS A 102 -17.12 -14.71 3.90
C LYS A 102 -16.17 -15.61 3.10
N GLU A 103 -16.62 -16.16 1.98
CA GLU A 103 -15.78 -16.98 1.10
C GLU A 103 -14.58 -16.18 0.57
N VAL A 104 -14.81 -14.95 0.10
CA VAL A 104 -13.74 -14.06 -0.37
C VAL A 104 -12.77 -13.72 0.76
N GLU A 105 -13.27 -13.45 1.98
CA GLU A 105 -12.43 -13.21 3.14
C GLU A 105 -11.57 -14.43 3.50
N ASP A 106 -12.15 -15.63 3.49
CA ASP A 106 -11.45 -16.86 3.85
C ASP A 106 -10.38 -17.23 2.79
N GLN A 107 -10.68 -17.02 1.50
CA GLN A 107 -9.70 -17.15 0.41
C GLN A 107 -8.56 -16.13 0.55
N ALA A 108 -8.87 -14.86 0.80
CA ALA A 108 -7.87 -13.81 0.99
C ALA A 108 -6.95 -14.10 2.18
N LYS A 109 -7.49 -14.60 3.30
CA LYS A 109 -6.71 -15.03 4.46
C LYS A 109 -5.79 -16.19 4.12
N HIS A 110 -6.28 -17.18 3.38
CA HIS A 110 -5.48 -18.32 2.97
C HIS A 110 -4.32 -17.89 2.06
N ASP A 111 -4.57 -17.03 1.09
CA ASP A 111 -3.56 -16.50 0.18
C ASP A 111 -2.52 -15.64 0.91
N ALA A 112 -2.97 -14.78 1.82
CA ALA A 112 -2.09 -14.00 2.67
C ALA A 112 -1.18 -14.92 3.50
N ALA A 113 -1.71 -15.96 4.13
CA ALA A 113 -0.93 -16.91 4.92
C ALA A 113 0.08 -17.70 4.08
N ARG A 114 -0.24 -18.03 2.82
CA ARG A 114 0.73 -18.65 1.90
C ARG A 114 1.83 -17.67 1.52
N ARG A 115 1.48 -16.43 1.18
CA ARG A 115 2.44 -15.38 0.80
C ARG A 115 3.38 -15.02 1.95
N ILE A 116 2.87 -14.93 3.19
CA ILE A 116 3.70 -14.68 4.37
C ILE A 116 4.74 -15.80 4.54
N ARG A 117 4.32 -17.07 4.50
CA ARG A 117 5.25 -18.21 4.61
C ARG A 117 6.32 -18.19 3.52
N GLN A 118 5.95 -17.88 2.29
CA GLN A 118 6.90 -17.76 1.19
C GLN A 118 7.93 -16.64 1.46
N ILE A 119 7.46 -15.45 1.87
CA ILE A 119 8.33 -14.32 2.19
C ILE A 119 9.28 -14.65 3.34
N GLU A 120 8.79 -15.31 4.40
CA GLU A 120 9.61 -15.73 5.53
C GLU A 120 10.71 -16.71 5.10
N GLU A 121 10.38 -17.69 4.27
CA GLU A 121 11.34 -18.67 3.78
C GLU A 121 12.41 -18.05 2.87
N GLU A 122 12.00 -17.16 1.96
CA GLU A 122 12.92 -16.40 1.10
C GLU A 122 13.84 -15.51 1.95
N THR A 123 13.28 -14.79 2.92
CA THR A 123 14.04 -13.93 3.83
C THR A 123 15.05 -14.73 4.64
N LYS A 124 14.67 -15.91 5.15
CA LYS A 124 15.57 -16.79 5.91
C LYS A 124 16.73 -17.28 5.04
N ARG A 125 16.46 -17.70 3.79
CA ARG A 125 17.51 -18.14 2.85
C ARG A 125 18.48 -17.02 2.52
N GLU A 126 17.97 -15.81 2.27
CA GLU A 126 18.80 -14.65 1.97
C GLU A 126 19.63 -14.23 3.19
N ALA A 127 19.04 -14.26 4.38
CA ALA A 127 19.73 -14.01 5.63
C ALA A 127 20.87 -15.01 5.86
N ASP A 128 20.62 -16.31 5.71
CA ASP A 128 21.66 -17.35 5.85
C ASP A 128 22.81 -17.14 4.88
N ARG A 129 22.51 -16.81 3.61
CA ARG A 129 23.53 -16.49 2.60
C ARG A 129 24.36 -15.28 3.00
N ARG A 130 23.70 -14.21 3.47
CA ARG A 130 24.37 -12.97 3.90
C ARG A 130 25.22 -13.19 5.14
N VAL A 131 24.74 -13.95 6.12
CA VAL A 131 25.49 -14.32 7.33
C VAL A 131 26.75 -15.09 6.96
N ARG A 132 26.65 -16.10 6.09
CA ARG A 132 27.84 -16.85 5.64
C ARG A 132 28.87 -15.93 4.99
N ASN A 133 28.45 -15.04 4.11
CA ASN A 133 29.36 -14.09 3.46
C ASN A 133 30.06 -13.17 4.47
N ILE A 134 29.31 -12.61 5.43
CA ILE A 134 29.86 -11.75 6.47
C ILE A 134 30.87 -12.52 7.32
N LEU A 135 30.51 -13.73 7.77
CA LEU A 135 31.40 -14.57 8.56
C LEU A 135 32.68 -14.93 7.79
N SER A 136 32.58 -15.25 6.50
CA SER A 136 33.75 -15.51 5.66
C SER A 136 34.67 -14.29 5.59
N VAL A 137 34.14 -13.09 5.41
CA VAL A 137 34.94 -11.85 5.38
C VAL A 137 35.57 -11.56 6.75
N CYS A 138 34.81 -11.74 7.84
CA CYS A 138 35.33 -11.59 9.20
C CYS A 138 36.47 -12.56 9.47
N MET A 139 36.29 -13.85 9.14
CA MET A 139 37.33 -14.87 9.29
C MET A 139 38.56 -14.54 8.45
N GLN A 140 38.41 -14.14 7.19
CA GLN A 140 39.54 -13.74 6.34
C GLN A 140 40.34 -12.57 6.94
N ARG A 141 39.67 -11.59 7.56
CA ARG A 141 40.34 -10.46 8.22
C ARG A 141 41.02 -10.84 9.53
N LEU A 142 40.39 -11.70 10.34
CA LEU A 142 40.90 -12.09 11.66
C LEU A 142 41.94 -13.23 11.60
N ALA A 143 41.88 -14.10 10.60
CA ALA A 143 42.73 -15.28 10.51
C ALA A 143 44.23 -14.94 10.53
N ALA A 144 44.66 -13.90 9.80
CA ALA A 144 46.07 -13.51 9.77
C ALA A 144 46.57 -13.00 11.13
N GLY A 145 45.78 -12.16 11.81
CA GLY A 145 46.14 -11.62 13.13
C GLY A 145 46.14 -12.70 14.20
N HIS A 146 45.07 -13.50 14.26
CA HIS A 146 44.94 -14.57 15.25
C HIS A 146 45.96 -15.70 15.04
N ALA A 147 46.30 -16.03 13.79
CA ALA A 147 47.37 -16.99 13.51
C ALA A 147 48.71 -16.47 14.04
N ALA A 148 49.08 -15.22 13.77
CA ALA A 148 50.35 -14.65 14.24
C ALA A 148 50.44 -14.59 15.78
N GLU A 149 49.36 -14.21 16.46
CA GLU A 149 49.28 -14.19 17.94
C GLU A 149 49.37 -15.61 18.52
N THR A 150 48.72 -16.58 17.88
CA THR A 150 48.65 -17.96 18.40
C THR A 150 49.87 -18.78 18.02
N THR A 151 50.66 -18.40 17.02
CA THR A 151 51.83 -19.18 16.59
C THR A 151 53.14 -18.66 17.13
N VAL A 152 53.26 -17.38 17.48
CA VAL A 152 54.53 -16.77 17.93
C VAL A 152 54.53 -16.47 19.44
N SER A 153 55.50 -16.98 20.18
CA SER A 153 55.73 -16.68 21.61
C SER A 153 57.16 -16.20 21.83
N VAL A 154 57.37 -15.21 22.70
CA VAL A 154 58.70 -14.66 23.00
C VAL A 154 59.13 -15.12 24.38
N VAL A 155 60.23 -15.87 24.43
CA VAL A 155 60.84 -16.32 25.69
C VAL A 155 62.05 -15.44 26.01
N GLN A 156 62.01 -14.83 27.19
CA GLN A 156 63.11 -14.04 27.75
C GLN A 156 64.12 -14.99 28.42
N LEU A 157 65.38 -14.90 28.02
CA LEU A 157 66.51 -15.64 28.58
C LEU A 157 67.24 -14.77 29.60
N SER A 158 67.73 -15.39 30.67
CA SER A 158 68.42 -14.67 31.73
C SER A 158 69.81 -14.17 31.33
N THR A 159 70.44 -14.78 30.32
CA THR A 159 71.77 -14.40 29.79
C THR A 159 71.93 -14.80 28.33
N ASP A 160 72.80 -14.10 27.60
CA ASP A 160 73.17 -14.46 26.21
C ASP A 160 73.97 -15.77 26.11
N ASP A 161 74.62 -16.19 27.21
CA ASP A 161 75.27 -17.51 27.28
C ASP A 161 74.25 -18.64 27.12
N MET A 162 73.05 -18.50 27.70
CA MET A 162 71.96 -19.46 27.48
C MET A 162 71.52 -19.48 26.01
N LYS A 163 71.49 -18.34 25.33
CA LYS A 163 71.16 -18.25 23.89
C LYS A 163 72.21 -19.01 23.06
N GLY A 164 73.50 -18.83 23.36
CA GLY A 164 74.60 -19.56 22.71
C GLY A 164 74.53 -21.07 22.91
N ARG A 165 74.13 -21.53 24.10
CA ARG A 165 73.94 -22.97 24.40
C ARG A 165 72.72 -23.55 23.69
N ILE A 166 71.61 -22.81 23.61
CA ILE A 166 70.41 -23.22 22.87
C ILE A 166 70.71 -23.39 21.38
N ILE A 167 71.52 -22.52 20.78
CA ILE A 167 71.95 -22.66 19.37
C ILE A 167 72.90 -23.86 19.22
N GLY A 168 73.94 -23.93 20.04
CA GLY A 168 74.99 -24.96 19.97
C GLY A 168 75.93 -24.78 18.77
N ARG A 169 76.99 -25.59 18.71
CA ARG A 169 77.97 -25.54 17.62
C ARG A 169 77.32 -25.93 16.29
N GLU A 170 77.32 -25.00 15.33
CA GLU A 170 76.72 -25.13 13.99
C GLU A 170 75.18 -25.30 14.01
N GLY A 171 74.50 -24.85 15.07
CA GLY A 171 73.05 -24.98 15.17
C GLY A 171 72.58 -26.43 15.43
N ARG A 172 73.46 -27.31 15.91
CA ARG A 172 73.08 -28.70 16.21
C ARG A 172 72.07 -28.82 17.34
N ASN A 173 72.16 -27.95 18.35
CA ASN A 173 71.30 -28.05 19.53
C ASN A 173 69.89 -27.51 19.22
N ILE A 174 69.80 -26.39 18.48
CA ILE A 174 68.51 -25.84 18.04
C ILE A 174 67.75 -26.82 17.13
N ARG A 175 68.41 -27.46 16.16
CA ARG A 175 67.77 -28.48 15.31
C ARG A 175 67.29 -29.71 16.08
N ALA A 176 68.04 -30.12 17.11
CA ALA A 176 67.62 -31.22 17.97
C ALA A 176 66.39 -30.84 18.79
N LEU A 177 66.34 -29.62 19.33
CA LEU A 177 65.19 -29.08 20.06
C LEU A 177 63.96 -28.93 19.16
N GLU A 178 64.11 -28.40 17.95
CA GLU A 178 63.04 -28.28 16.95
C GLU A 178 62.46 -29.64 16.59
N ASN A 179 63.31 -30.65 16.33
CA ASN A 179 62.86 -32.00 16.00
C ASN A 179 62.18 -32.72 17.17
N LEU A 180 62.61 -32.46 18.42
CA LEU A 180 62.04 -33.09 19.62
C LEU A 180 60.72 -32.45 20.04
N THR A 181 60.64 -31.12 19.97
CA THR A 181 59.47 -30.36 20.45
C THR A 181 58.43 -30.14 19.35
N GLY A 182 58.85 -30.11 18.09
CA GLY A 182 58.01 -29.74 16.95
C GLY A 182 57.66 -28.26 16.92
N VAL A 183 58.47 -27.41 17.59
CA VAL A 183 58.36 -25.96 17.62
C VAL A 183 59.60 -25.37 16.95
N ASP A 184 59.43 -24.40 16.07
CA ASP A 184 60.53 -23.71 15.38
C ASP A 184 61.14 -22.63 16.29
N PHE A 185 62.46 -22.56 16.36
CA PHE A 185 63.17 -21.59 17.19
C PHE A 185 63.83 -20.53 16.30
N ILE A 186 63.27 -19.31 16.34
CA ILE A 186 63.77 -18.18 15.56
C ILE A 186 64.72 -17.35 16.43
N ILE A 187 65.98 -17.30 16.01
CA ILE A 187 67.02 -16.48 16.63
C ILE A 187 67.15 -15.16 15.86
N ASP A 188 66.87 -14.04 16.52
CA ASP A 188 67.00 -12.69 15.96
C ASP A 188 68.09 -11.89 16.70
N ASP A 189 68.40 -10.68 16.25
CA ASP A 189 69.40 -9.75 16.80
C ASP A 189 69.01 -9.17 18.19
N THR A 190 67.84 -9.54 18.71
CA THR A 190 67.40 -9.13 20.05
C THR A 190 68.22 -9.86 21.13
N PRO A 191 68.96 -9.14 22.01
CA PRO A 191 69.72 -9.74 23.10
C PRO A 191 68.78 -10.32 24.16
N GLY A 192 69.17 -11.45 24.75
CA GLY A 192 68.40 -12.07 25.83
C GLY A 192 67.00 -12.59 25.46
N ALA A 193 66.63 -12.72 24.18
CA ALA A 193 65.33 -13.25 23.78
C ALA A 193 65.42 -14.25 22.62
N VAL A 194 64.51 -15.22 22.61
CA VAL A 194 64.31 -16.18 21.52
C VAL A 194 62.83 -16.24 21.19
N VAL A 195 62.52 -16.28 19.89
CA VAL A 195 61.15 -16.33 19.39
C VAL A 195 60.81 -17.77 19.04
N LEU A 196 59.76 -18.32 19.66
CA LEU A 196 59.23 -19.64 19.38
C LEU A 196 58.06 -19.53 18.41
N SER A 197 58.09 -20.29 17.33
CA SER A 197 57.02 -20.38 16.34
C SER A 197 56.46 -21.80 16.29
N GLY A 198 55.17 -21.98 16.56
CA GLY A 198 54.56 -23.32 16.55
C GLY A 198 53.04 -23.26 16.53
N PHE A 199 52.39 -24.22 15.88
CA PHE A 199 50.93 -24.27 15.74
C PHE A 199 50.20 -24.72 17.02
N ASP A 200 50.87 -25.54 17.85
CA ASP A 200 50.33 -26.06 19.10
C ASP A 200 50.77 -25.17 20.28
N GLY A 201 49.84 -24.35 20.79
CA GLY A 201 50.10 -23.41 21.88
C GLY A 201 50.59 -24.08 23.17
N VAL A 202 50.19 -25.32 23.43
CA VAL A 202 50.57 -26.07 24.66
C VAL A 202 52.01 -26.56 24.60
N ARG A 203 52.55 -26.80 23.39
CA ARG A 203 53.96 -27.21 23.22
C ARG A 203 54.94 -26.04 23.26
N ARG A 204 54.42 -24.82 23.14
CA ARG A 204 55.19 -23.58 22.99
C ARG A 204 55.33 -22.82 24.32
N GLU A 205 54.43 -23.04 25.27
CA GLU A 205 54.53 -22.57 26.67
C GLU A 205 55.42 -23.49 27.53
#